data_AF-A0A951KW02-F1
#
_entry.id   AF-A0A951KW02-F1
#
_cell.length_a   1.000
_cell.length_b   1.000
_cell.length_c   1.000
_cell.angle_alpha   90.00
_cell.angle_beta   90.00
_cell.angle_gamma   90.00
#
_symmetry.space_group_name_H-M   'P 1'
#
loop_
_entity.id
_entity.type
_entity.pdbx_description
1 polymer ?
#
loop_
_entity_poly.entity_id
_entity_poly.type
_entity_poly.pdbx_seq_one_letter_code
_entity_poly.pdbx_strand_id
1 'polypeptide(L)'
;MAEALEPATTGTSGIAFELDRIQMSGADRLEVGGRWFGVRGRRFIRPSLTLVADEEHRRLLADLDHKPWAAEDGEPWLATFPFENQEDHWVEAELSVAPDITVTLPLPGEKPRGRRRRPGAPAERATSARRGAPSAELVRARREIHQLQRDLERRDAEIAELSAELEKRGAKLGEIAGARDAARDAGVAAAEERERLMRARGEALTSRDEAARQRDAAVQEREEAVRLRDAALAARDEALAERRAALEERDEIATRLSAALAAQEGALGERDDFASELDALQAERDEAARARDSALAARKQAAAERDELSATMERLRLERDDAMASRGAALVMRNAANAPPNFRRESNRLLHFAPALVVVIIAIIAALLLHVI
;
A
#
# COMPACT_ATOMS: atom_id res chain seq x y z
N MET A 1 45.32 65.31 36.05
CA MET A 1 44.75 66.61 36.44
C MET A 1 43.93 67.08 35.26
N ALA A 2 42.60 67.13 35.40
CA ALA A 2 41.68 67.50 34.35
C ALA A 2 41.53 69.03 34.35
N GLU A 3 42.06 69.67 33.32
CA GLU A 3 41.92 71.11 33.09
C GLU A 3 40.63 71.32 32.28
N ALA A 4 39.69 72.04 32.88
CA ALA A 4 38.43 72.42 32.27
C ALA A 4 38.66 73.53 31.23
N LEU A 5 38.14 73.35 30.01
CA LEU A 5 38.13 74.36 28.96
C LEU A 5 36.78 74.33 28.24
N GLU A 6 35.97 75.36 28.44
CA GLU A 6 34.82 75.75 27.61
C GLU A 6 35.24 76.90 26.66
N PRO A 7 34.49 77.23 25.56
CA PRO A 7 33.33 76.51 25.00
C PRO A 7 33.32 76.35 23.46
N ALA A 8 32.51 75.36 23.03
CA ALA A 8 31.65 75.30 21.84
C ALA A 8 32.07 76.05 20.55
N THR A 9 32.38 75.29 19.49
CA THR A 9 32.36 75.82 18.13
C THR A 9 30.91 75.81 17.64
N THR A 10 30.28 76.98 17.68
CA THR A 10 28.90 77.19 17.20
C THR A 10 28.84 77.06 15.68
N GLY A 11 28.16 76.03 15.21
CA GLY A 11 27.75 75.91 13.82
C GLY A 11 26.54 76.80 13.52
N THR A 12 26.43 77.22 12.26
CA THR A 12 25.29 77.97 11.73
C THR A 12 24.01 77.13 11.91
N SER A 13 23.01 77.66 12.63
CA SER A 13 21.65 77.05 12.82
C SER A 13 21.45 76.10 14.02
N GLY A 14 21.92 76.45 15.22
CA GLY A 14 21.52 75.77 16.46
C GLY A 14 22.11 74.37 16.66
N ILE A 15 23.07 74.00 15.83
CA ILE A 15 23.88 72.79 15.93
C ILE A 15 25.22 73.19 16.56
N ALA A 16 25.63 72.47 17.61
CA ALA A 16 26.89 72.72 18.29
C ALA A 16 27.77 71.47 18.23
N PHE A 17 29.08 71.70 18.07
CA PHE A 17 30.08 70.66 18.24
C PHE A 17 30.97 71.02 19.42
N GLU A 18 31.06 70.12 20.38
CA GLU A 18 31.98 70.22 21.50
C GLU A 18 33.21 69.38 21.18
N LEU A 19 34.35 70.03 20.99
CA LEU A 19 35.59 69.35 20.64
C LEU A 19 36.22 68.72 21.90
N ASP A 20 36.23 67.39 21.96
CA ASP A 20 36.89 66.66 23.05
C ASP A 20 38.41 66.52 22.77
N ARG A 21 38.79 66.29 21.50
CA ARG A 21 40.19 66.04 21.10
C ARG A 21 40.43 66.29 19.60
N ILE A 22 41.52 66.97 19.28
CA ILE A 22 42.13 66.95 17.94
C ILE A 22 43.62 66.64 18.09
N GLN A 23 44.08 65.49 17.60
CA GLN A 23 45.46 65.02 17.79
C GLN A 23 45.98 64.29 16.56
N MET A 24 47.28 64.39 16.32
CA MET A 24 47.96 63.57 15.32
C MET A 24 48.18 62.17 15.88
N SER A 25 47.78 61.16 15.13
CA SER A 25 47.91 59.75 15.47
C SER A 25 48.91 59.13 14.50
N GLY A 26 50.18 59.02 14.91
CA GLY A 26 51.27 58.66 14.00
C GLY A 26 51.73 59.84 13.11
N ALA A 27 52.41 59.52 12.00
CA ALA A 27 52.99 60.52 11.10
C ALA A 27 52.06 60.91 9.93
N ASP A 28 50.98 60.16 9.73
CA ASP A 28 50.14 60.20 8.52
C ASP A 28 48.63 60.32 8.80
N ARG A 29 48.20 60.54 10.06
CA ARG A 29 46.77 60.60 10.43
C ARG A 29 46.45 61.67 11.46
N LEU A 30 45.30 62.30 11.28
CA LEU A 30 44.71 63.27 12.20
C LEU A 30 43.38 62.73 12.74
N GLU A 31 43.26 62.61 14.06
CA GLU A 31 42.06 62.16 14.75
C GLU A 31 41.30 63.35 15.33
N VAL A 32 40.00 63.43 15.03
CA VAL A 32 39.07 64.43 15.56
C VAL A 32 37.96 63.72 16.33
N GLY A 33 37.94 63.93 17.64
CA GLY A 33 36.93 63.42 18.56
C GLY A 33 36.17 64.54 19.26
N GLY A 34 34.86 64.38 19.44
CA GLY A 34 34.01 65.35 20.12
C GLY A 34 32.57 64.89 20.23
N ARG A 35 31.65 65.79 20.55
CA ARG A 35 30.23 65.51 20.72
C ARG A 35 29.37 66.49 19.95
N TRP A 36 28.36 65.98 19.27
CA TRP A 36 27.41 66.80 18.51
C TRP A 36 26.14 67.04 19.33
N PHE A 37 25.62 68.26 19.25
CA PHE A 37 24.36 68.67 19.87
C PHE A 37 23.44 69.35 18.84
N GLY A 38 22.13 69.11 18.93
CA GLY A 38 21.13 69.63 17.99
C GLY A 38 21.03 68.86 16.67
N VAL A 39 21.55 67.63 16.59
CA VAL A 39 21.70 66.86 15.32
C VAL A 39 20.59 65.85 15.04
N ARG A 40 19.58 65.75 15.91
CA ARG A 40 18.46 64.80 15.77
C ARG A 40 17.73 64.96 14.43
N GLY A 41 17.67 63.87 13.65
CA GLY A 41 17.02 63.85 12.33
C GLY A 41 17.90 64.32 11.16
N ARG A 42 19.17 64.64 11.40
CA ARG A 42 20.14 64.99 10.35
C ARG A 42 20.85 63.75 9.81
N ARG A 43 21.14 63.75 8.51
CA ARG A 43 21.86 62.66 7.84
C ARG A 43 23.33 63.02 7.71
N PHE A 44 24.17 62.38 8.51
CA PHE A 44 25.62 62.51 8.40
C PHE A 44 26.09 61.76 7.15
N ILE A 45 26.94 62.42 6.38
CA ILE A 45 27.67 61.83 5.25
C ILE A 45 29.12 61.55 5.68
N ARG A 46 29.95 61.06 4.74
CA ARG A 46 31.38 60.89 5.00
C ARG A 46 31.98 62.24 5.42
N PRO A 47 32.56 62.36 6.62
CA PRO A 47 33.14 63.60 7.09
C PRO A 47 34.29 64.05 6.18
N SER A 48 34.38 65.35 5.94
CA SER A 48 35.51 65.96 5.25
C SER A 48 36.06 67.12 6.06
N LEU A 49 37.37 67.16 6.24
CA LEU A 49 38.09 68.19 6.96
C LEU A 49 38.85 69.06 5.95
N THR A 50 38.58 70.35 5.91
CA THR A 50 39.29 71.31 5.06
C THR A 50 40.28 72.09 5.92
N LEU A 51 41.57 71.92 5.68
CA LEU A 51 42.63 72.70 6.33
C LEU A 51 42.87 74.00 5.55
N VAL A 52 43.02 75.11 6.26
CA VAL A 52 43.21 76.45 5.70
C VAL A 52 44.52 77.05 6.21
N ALA A 53 45.41 77.45 5.29
CA ALA A 53 46.66 78.17 5.58
C ALA A 53 46.80 79.34 4.58
N ASP A 54 46.85 80.59 5.07
CA ASP A 54 46.94 81.83 4.28
C ASP A 54 46.01 81.93 3.04
N GLU A 55 46.40 81.33 1.91
CA GLU A 55 45.65 81.30 0.63
C GLU A 55 45.41 79.88 0.07
N GLU A 56 45.80 78.83 0.80
CA GLU A 56 45.67 77.43 0.39
C GLU A 56 44.61 76.68 1.21
N HIS A 57 43.79 75.89 0.51
CA HIS A 57 42.75 75.05 1.09
C HIS A 57 42.97 73.60 0.71
N ARG A 58 43.18 72.72 1.70
CA ARG A 58 43.35 71.28 1.47
C ARG A 58 42.21 70.50 2.08
N ARG A 59 41.45 69.78 1.24
CA ARG A 59 40.34 68.93 1.69
C ARG A 59 40.79 67.48 1.90
N LEU A 60 40.59 66.98 3.11
CA LEU A 60 40.82 65.59 3.53
C LEU A 60 39.46 64.89 3.70
N LEU A 61 39.38 63.62 3.33
CA LEU A 61 38.18 62.79 3.53
C LEU A 61 38.43 61.78 4.64
N ALA A 62 37.50 61.63 5.57
CA ALA A 62 37.67 60.72 6.70
C ALA A 62 37.83 59.27 6.23
N ASP A 63 38.74 58.51 6.83
CA ASP A 63 38.89 57.08 6.58
C ASP A 63 37.69 56.29 7.11
N LEU A 64 37.49 55.09 6.56
CA LEU A 64 36.31 54.27 6.80
C LEU A 64 36.30 53.56 8.17
N ASP A 65 37.34 53.73 8.97
CA ASP A 65 37.59 53.01 10.22
C ASP A 65 36.53 53.25 11.30
N HIS A 66 35.91 54.44 11.30
CA HIS A 66 34.89 54.83 12.29
C HIS A 66 33.48 54.98 11.68
N LYS A 67 33.20 54.25 10.60
CA LYS A 67 31.84 54.16 10.03
C LYS A 67 30.96 53.26 10.94
N PRO A 68 29.70 53.61 11.24
CA PRO A 68 28.95 54.76 10.72
C PRO A 68 29.20 56.06 11.51
N TRP A 69 29.48 57.16 10.80
CA TRP A 69 29.69 58.49 11.40
C TRP A 69 28.41 59.22 11.80
N ALA A 70 27.27 58.51 11.87
CA ALA A 70 26.03 59.09 12.35
C ALA A 70 26.19 59.45 13.83
N ALA A 71 26.09 60.74 14.15
CA ALA A 71 26.17 61.19 15.53
C ALA A 71 24.79 61.14 16.20
N GLU A 72 24.78 60.69 17.45
CA GLU A 72 23.65 60.85 18.36
C GLU A 72 23.91 62.04 19.29
N ASP A 73 22.84 62.67 19.78
CA ASP A 73 22.92 63.92 20.54
C ASP A 73 23.66 63.70 21.87
N GLY A 74 24.82 64.33 22.04
CA GLY A 74 25.66 64.23 23.24
C GLY A 74 26.54 62.98 23.37
N GLU A 75 26.48 62.04 22.41
CA GLU A 75 27.32 60.83 22.39
C GLU A 75 28.68 61.10 21.73
N PRO A 76 29.75 60.35 22.13
CA PRO A 76 31.09 60.56 21.59
C PRO A 76 31.14 60.19 20.10
N TRP A 77 31.70 61.09 19.32
CA TRP A 77 31.86 61.00 17.88
C TRP A 77 33.34 61.09 17.51
N LEU A 78 33.79 60.25 16.58
CA LEU A 78 35.20 60.16 16.17
C LEU A 78 35.32 60.02 14.65
N ALA A 79 36.24 60.78 14.06
CA ALA A 79 36.64 60.62 12.67
C ALA A 79 38.16 60.77 12.51
N THR A 80 38.74 59.95 11.64
CA THR A 80 40.17 59.93 11.36
C THR A 80 40.41 60.35 9.92
N PHE A 81 41.36 61.23 9.68
CA PHE A 81 41.67 61.78 8.37
C PHE A 81 43.12 61.44 7.99
N PRO A 82 43.39 60.97 6.76
CA PRO A 82 44.76 60.79 6.28
C PRO A 82 45.41 62.18 6.12
N PHE A 83 46.50 62.41 6.85
CA PHE A 83 47.20 63.68 6.91
C PHE A 83 48.72 63.45 6.90
N GLU A 84 49.35 63.69 5.76
CA GLU A 84 50.80 63.60 5.61
C GLU A 84 51.45 64.89 6.13
N ASN A 85 52.28 64.77 7.17
CA ASN A 85 52.90 65.92 7.84
C ASN A 85 53.89 66.63 6.91
N GLN A 86 53.51 67.79 6.36
CA GLN A 86 54.40 68.74 5.68
C GLN A 86 54.53 70.01 6.53
N GLU A 87 55.66 70.71 6.43
CA GLU A 87 56.06 71.86 7.28
C GLU A 87 55.18 73.13 7.13
N ASP A 88 53.93 72.97 6.70
CA ASP A 88 52.96 74.05 6.51
C ASP A 88 52.20 74.34 7.81
N HIS A 89 52.13 75.62 8.17
CA HIS A 89 51.45 76.10 9.36
C HIS A 89 49.96 76.30 9.07
N TRP A 90 49.16 75.24 9.24
CA TRP A 90 47.70 75.32 9.09
C TRP A 90 47.08 76.13 10.23
N VAL A 91 46.30 77.15 9.89
CA VAL A 91 45.76 78.13 10.86
C VAL A 91 44.37 77.72 11.36
N GLU A 92 43.56 77.12 10.50
CA GLU A 92 42.18 76.74 10.80
C GLU A 92 41.81 75.41 10.13
N ALA A 93 40.91 74.64 10.75
CA ALA A 93 40.37 73.41 10.17
C ALA A 93 38.84 73.45 10.17
N GLU A 94 38.20 73.30 9.01
CA GLU A 94 36.74 73.24 8.88
C GLU A 94 36.27 71.80 8.71
N LEU A 95 35.48 71.30 9.66
CA LEU A 95 34.89 69.97 9.62
C LEU A 95 33.48 70.04 9.03
N SER A 96 33.24 69.33 7.93
CA SER A 96 31.93 69.18 7.31
C SER A 96 31.44 67.73 7.40
N VAL A 97 30.27 67.52 8.01
CA VAL A 97 29.68 66.18 8.24
C VAL A 97 28.32 65.99 7.58
N ALA A 98 27.69 67.06 7.12
CA ALA A 98 26.46 67.08 6.32
C ALA A 98 26.48 68.29 5.38
N PRO A 99 25.63 68.36 4.33
CA PRO A 99 25.60 69.49 3.41
C PRO A 99 25.35 70.86 4.06
N ASP A 100 24.76 70.86 5.26
CA ASP A 100 24.40 72.04 6.03
C ASP A 100 25.06 72.09 7.42
N ILE A 101 26.04 71.21 7.68
CA ILE A 101 26.76 71.16 8.95
C ILE A 101 28.26 71.27 8.67
N THR A 102 28.78 72.48 8.88
CA THR A 102 30.21 72.81 8.84
C THR A 102 30.58 73.54 10.13
N VAL A 103 31.62 73.07 10.81
CA VAL A 103 32.14 73.67 12.05
C VAL A 103 33.64 73.94 11.91
N THR A 104 34.06 75.14 12.33
CA THR A 104 35.47 75.47 12.49
C THR A 104 36.02 74.76 13.73
N LEU A 105 37.23 74.21 13.63
CA LEU A 105 38.00 73.58 14.69
C LEU A 105 39.35 74.30 14.86
N PRO A 106 39.76 74.61 16.11
CA PRO A 106 41.11 75.10 16.37
C PRO A 106 42.13 73.96 16.23
N LEU A 107 43.20 74.17 15.46
CA LEU A 107 44.31 73.22 15.37
C LEU A 107 45.21 73.31 16.61
N PRO A 108 45.84 72.20 17.04
CA PRO A 108 46.65 72.18 18.25
C PRO A 108 47.97 72.91 18.00
N GLY A 109 48.00 74.21 18.28
CA GLY A 109 49.24 74.97 18.16
C GLY A 109 49.20 76.49 18.14
N GLU A 110 48.20 77.20 18.66
CA GLU A 110 48.37 78.65 18.89
C GLU A 110 47.39 79.26 19.91
N LYS A 111 47.90 80.21 20.72
CA LYS A 111 47.16 80.95 21.76
C LYS A 111 46.33 82.08 21.11
N PRO A 112 45.04 82.26 21.46
CA PRO A 112 44.23 83.30 20.84
C PRO A 112 44.68 84.70 21.31
N ARG A 113 45.30 85.45 20.40
CA ARG A 113 45.62 86.87 20.55
C ARG A 113 44.43 87.71 20.09
N GLY A 114 43.89 88.50 21.01
CA GLY A 114 42.76 89.39 20.75
C GLY A 114 43.05 90.45 19.67
N ARG A 115 41.99 90.84 18.95
CA ARG A 115 41.98 92.04 18.12
C ARG A 115 40.86 93.01 18.52
N ARG A 116 41.26 94.27 18.48
CA ARG A 116 40.70 95.47 19.09
C ARG A 116 39.45 95.98 18.36
N ARG A 117 38.50 96.49 19.15
CA ARG A 117 37.62 97.62 18.82
C ARG A 117 38.44 98.83 18.32
N ARG A 118 37.92 99.60 17.35
CA ARG A 118 37.41 100.98 17.56
C ARG A 118 36.98 101.72 16.25
N PRO A 119 36.25 102.86 16.40
CA PRO A 119 35.20 103.35 15.49
C PRO A 119 35.59 104.62 14.72
N GLY A 120 34.66 105.16 13.93
CA GLY A 120 34.71 106.56 13.49
C GLY A 120 33.52 106.96 12.61
N ALA A 121 32.52 107.60 13.22
CA ALA A 121 31.65 108.55 12.53
C ALA A 121 32.45 109.85 12.23
N PRO A 122 31.93 110.73 11.37
CA PRO A 122 31.39 111.96 11.97
C PRO A 122 30.09 112.46 11.34
N ALA A 123 29.34 113.16 12.20
CA ALA A 123 28.19 113.98 11.88
C ALA A 123 28.60 115.34 11.29
N GLU A 124 27.79 115.85 10.37
CA GLU A 124 27.75 117.26 10.03
C GLU A 124 26.30 117.78 9.97
N ARG A 125 26.21 119.08 10.21
CA ARG A 125 25.14 119.77 10.93
C ARG A 125 24.11 120.39 9.99
N ALA A 126 22.93 120.54 10.58
CA ALA A 126 21.84 121.44 10.24
C ALA A 126 22.24 122.78 9.58
N THR A 127 21.43 123.18 8.60
CA THR A 127 21.12 124.59 8.32
C THR A 127 19.61 124.80 8.34
N SER A 128 19.25 126.04 8.66
CA SER A 128 18.03 126.46 9.35
C SER A 128 17.03 127.14 8.41
N ALA A 129 15.75 126.92 8.72
CA ALA A 129 14.61 127.84 8.58
C ALA A 129 14.18 128.35 7.19
N ARG A 130 12.92 128.01 6.85
CA ARG A 130 11.84 129.01 6.70
C ARG A 130 10.47 128.34 6.69
N ARG A 131 9.65 128.69 7.68
CA ARG A 131 8.21 128.42 7.71
C ARG A 131 7.51 129.38 6.75
N GLY A 132 7.15 128.89 5.57
CA GLY A 132 6.09 129.47 4.73
C GLY A 132 4.84 128.60 4.89
N ALA A 133 3.66 129.21 5.00
CA ALA A 133 2.41 128.45 4.97
C ALA A 133 2.39 127.62 3.67
N PRO A 134 2.13 126.29 3.76
CA PRO A 134 2.20 125.43 2.59
C PRO A 134 1.17 125.90 1.55
N SER A 135 1.58 126.02 0.28
CA SER A 135 0.65 126.30 -0.80
C SER A 135 -0.45 125.23 -0.82
N ALA A 136 -1.68 125.61 -1.15
CA ALA A 136 -2.84 124.72 -1.09
C ALA A 136 -2.65 123.42 -1.91
N GLU A 137 -1.82 123.47 -2.95
CA GLU A 137 -1.41 122.32 -3.78
C GLU A 137 -0.51 121.34 -3.04
N LEU A 138 0.46 121.81 -2.26
CA LEU A 138 1.35 120.95 -1.46
C LEU A 138 0.58 120.22 -0.34
N VAL A 139 -0.44 120.88 0.22
CA VAL A 139 -1.36 120.26 1.18
C VAL A 139 -2.26 119.21 0.49
N ARG A 140 -2.70 119.44 -0.74
CA ARG A 140 -3.47 118.46 -1.54
C ARG A 140 -2.61 117.26 -1.93
N ALA A 141 -1.44 117.49 -2.52
CA ALA A 141 -0.49 116.43 -2.89
C ALA A 141 -0.04 115.59 -1.68
N ARG A 142 0.15 116.21 -0.50
CA ARG A 142 0.48 115.46 0.72
C ARG A 142 -0.69 114.65 1.28
N ARG A 143 -1.93 115.14 1.16
CA ARG A 143 -3.12 114.33 1.46
C ARG A 143 -3.28 113.17 0.48
N GLU A 144 -2.99 113.40 -0.80
CA GLU A 144 -3.02 112.41 -1.86
C GLU A 144 -1.96 111.33 -1.65
N ILE A 145 -0.72 111.69 -1.33
CA ILE A 145 0.33 110.73 -0.92
C ILE A 145 -0.12 109.91 0.30
N HIS A 146 -0.72 110.55 1.31
CA HIS A 146 -1.21 109.83 2.49
C HIS A 146 -2.44 108.95 2.22
N GLN A 147 -3.25 109.29 1.20
CA GLN A 147 -4.33 108.42 0.71
C GLN A 147 -3.74 107.22 -0.03
N LEU A 148 -2.82 107.44 -0.97
CA LEU A 148 -2.12 106.38 -1.71
C LEU A 148 -1.33 105.46 -0.78
N GLN A 149 -0.70 105.99 0.26
CA GLN A 149 -0.01 105.17 1.28
C GLN A 149 -0.98 104.25 2.02
N ARG A 150 -2.15 104.75 2.43
CA ARG A 150 -3.18 103.92 3.07
C ARG A 150 -3.77 102.89 2.12
N ASP A 151 -3.91 103.23 0.83
CA ASP A 151 -4.36 102.28 -0.18
C ASP A 151 -3.30 101.21 -0.46
N LEU A 152 -2.01 101.55 -0.49
CA LEU A 152 -0.90 100.59 -0.56
C LEU A 152 -0.89 99.66 0.65
N GLU A 153 -0.98 100.20 1.87
CA GLU A 153 -1.05 99.40 3.10
C GLU A 153 -2.26 98.45 3.09
N ARG A 154 -3.41 98.91 2.57
CA ARG A 154 -4.61 98.07 2.41
C ARG A 154 -4.36 96.95 1.39
N ARG A 155 -3.72 97.25 0.26
CA ARG A 155 -3.42 96.26 -0.78
C ARG A 155 -2.35 95.27 -0.34
N ASP A 156 -1.34 95.72 0.39
CA ASP A 156 -0.32 94.85 0.99
C ASP A 156 -0.93 93.92 2.05
N ALA A 157 -1.88 94.42 2.86
CA ALA A 157 -2.65 93.58 3.78
C ALA A 157 -3.52 92.55 3.05
N GLU A 158 -4.20 92.94 1.96
CA GLU A 158 -4.99 92.03 1.12
C GLU A 158 -4.11 90.96 0.44
N ILE A 159 -2.93 91.34 -0.07
CA ILE A 159 -1.95 90.40 -0.62
C ILE A 159 -1.47 89.43 0.46
N ALA A 160 -1.15 89.91 1.67
CA ALA A 160 -0.72 89.05 2.77
C ALA A 160 -1.81 88.04 3.18
N GLU A 161 -3.08 88.47 3.21
CA GLU A 161 -4.23 87.60 3.49
C GLU A 161 -4.41 86.53 2.40
N LEU A 162 -4.38 86.93 1.13
CA LEU A 162 -4.49 86.02 0.00
C LEU A 162 -3.32 85.04 -0.07
N SER A 163 -2.09 85.48 0.22
CA SER A 163 -0.92 84.62 0.32
C SER A 163 -1.07 83.60 1.44
N ALA A 164 -1.52 84.02 2.63
CA ALA A 164 -1.76 83.09 3.74
C ALA A 164 -2.87 82.06 3.40
N GLU A 165 -3.90 82.48 2.68
CA GLU A 165 -4.96 81.59 2.20
C GLU A 165 -4.45 80.61 1.13
N LEU A 166 -3.58 81.05 0.21
CA LEU A 166 -2.92 80.17 -0.75
C LEU A 166 -2.01 79.14 -0.08
N GLU A 167 -1.25 79.53 0.93
CA GLU A 167 -0.44 78.59 1.73
C GLU A 167 -1.30 77.54 2.44
N LYS A 168 -2.41 77.97 3.06
CA LYS A 168 -3.37 77.04 3.67
C LYS A 168 -3.96 76.07 2.65
N ARG A 169 -4.34 76.57 1.46
CA ARG A 169 -4.86 75.72 0.37
C ARG A 169 -3.77 74.79 -0.17
N GLY A 170 -2.53 75.25 -0.30
CA GLY A 170 -1.38 74.44 -0.69
C GLY A 170 -1.12 73.30 0.29
N ALA A 171 -1.11 73.60 1.59
CA ALA A 171 -1.01 72.59 2.65
C ALA A 171 -2.15 71.58 2.58
N LYS A 172 -3.40 72.04 2.39
CA LYS A 172 -4.56 71.16 2.27
C LYS A 172 -4.48 70.25 1.04
N LEU A 173 -4.04 70.78 -0.10
CA LEU A 173 -3.81 69.99 -1.31
C LEU A 173 -2.69 68.97 -1.12
N GLY A 174 -1.64 69.33 -0.39
CA GLY A 174 -0.57 68.41 0.01
C GLY A 174 -1.08 67.24 0.85
N GLU A 175 -1.92 67.51 1.86
CA GLU A 175 -2.57 66.47 2.66
C GLU A 175 -3.46 65.55 1.80
N ILE A 176 -4.27 66.12 0.92
CA ILE A 176 -5.16 65.35 0.04
C ILE A 176 -4.35 64.48 -0.93
N ALA A 177 -3.28 65.02 -1.51
CA ALA A 177 -2.39 64.27 -2.38
C ALA A 177 -1.71 63.11 -1.63
N GLY A 178 -1.18 63.37 -0.43
CA GLY A 178 -0.57 62.34 0.41
C GLY A 178 -1.57 61.25 0.81
N ALA A 179 -2.80 61.62 1.18
CA ALA A 179 -3.86 60.67 1.49
C ALA A 179 -4.28 59.83 0.27
N ARG A 180 -4.37 60.46 -0.92
CA ARG A 180 -4.68 59.78 -2.18
C ARG A 180 -3.58 58.77 -2.54
N ASP A 181 -2.32 59.16 -2.41
CA ASP A 181 -1.19 58.30 -2.77
C ASP A 181 -1.09 57.12 -1.78
N ALA A 182 -1.27 57.36 -0.48
CA ALA A 182 -1.38 56.28 0.51
C ALA A 182 -2.54 55.33 0.23
N ALA A 183 -3.71 55.84 -0.17
CA ALA A 183 -4.85 55.02 -0.55
C ALA A 183 -4.59 54.20 -1.82
N ARG A 184 -3.86 54.77 -2.78
CA ARG A 184 -3.43 54.07 -4.00
C ARG A 184 -2.49 52.92 -3.66
N ASP A 185 -1.47 53.18 -2.84
CA ASP A 185 -0.49 52.18 -2.44
C ASP A 185 -1.15 51.04 -1.64
N ALA A 186 -2.07 51.37 -0.74
CA ALA A 186 -2.88 50.38 -0.03
C ALA A 186 -3.76 49.56 -1.00
N GLY A 187 -4.32 50.19 -2.03
CA GLY A 187 -5.09 49.51 -3.07
C GLY A 187 -4.24 48.54 -3.89
N VAL A 188 -3.01 48.93 -4.26
CA VAL A 188 -2.05 48.07 -4.96
C VAL A 188 -1.66 46.89 -4.07
N ALA A 189 -1.29 47.12 -2.81
CA ALA A 189 -0.94 46.06 -1.87
C ALA A 189 -2.10 45.07 -1.65
N ALA A 190 -3.33 45.56 -1.53
CA ALA A 190 -4.51 44.71 -1.41
C ALA A 190 -4.79 43.90 -2.68
N ALA A 191 -4.53 44.46 -3.86
CA ALA A 191 -4.67 43.75 -5.13
C ALA A 191 -3.64 42.64 -5.27
N GLU A 192 -2.38 42.91 -4.93
CA GLU A 192 -1.31 41.90 -4.92
C GLU A 192 -1.62 40.76 -3.95
N GLU A 193 -2.11 41.08 -2.76
CA GLU A 193 -2.47 40.06 -1.77
C GLU A 193 -3.66 39.20 -2.25
N ARG A 194 -4.68 39.82 -2.84
CA ARG A 194 -5.78 39.08 -3.47
C ARG A 194 -5.30 38.15 -4.57
N GLU A 195 -4.37 38.59 -5.40
CA GLU A 195 -3.80 37.77 -6.47
C GLU A 195 -3.02 36.58 -5.90
N ARG A 196 -2.21 36.79 -4.87
CA ARG A 196 -1.50 35.72 -4.16
C ARG A 196 -2.46 34.69 -3.58
N LEU A 197 -3.51 35.14 -2.89
CA LEU A 197 -4.53 34.25 -2.32
C LEU A 197 -5.30 33.48 -3.40
N MET A 198 -5.60 34.11 -4.53
CA MET A 198 -6.26 33.45 -5.66
C MET A 198 -5.36 32.39 -6.31
N ARG A 199 -4.05 32.68 -6.45
CA ARG A 199 -3.06 31.69 -6.92
C ARG A 199 -2.95 30.51 -5.95
N ALA A 200 -2.76 30.77 -4.66
CA ALA A 200 -2.69 29.73 -3.64
C ALA A 200 -3.97 28.87 -3.60
N ARG A 201 -5.15 29.49 -3.75
CA ARG A 201 -6.42 28.77 -3.86
C ARG A 201 -6.47 27.90 -5.11
N GLY A 202 -6.01 28.41 -6.26
CA GLY A 202 -5.94 27.65 -7.51
C GLY A 202 -5.05 26.42 -7.38
N GLU A 203 -3.85 26.59 -6.80
CA GLU A 203 -2.92 25.49 -6.52
C GLU A 203 -3.52 24.45 -5.58
N ALA A 204 -4.18 24.90 -4.50
CA ALA A 204 -4.85 24.00 -3.56
C ALA A 204 -6.00 23.21 -4.21
N LEU A 205 -6.77 23.84 -5.12
CA LEU A 205 -7.82 23.16 -5.87
C LEU A 205 -7.24 22.11 -6.83
N THR A 206 -6.19 22.45 -7.56
CA THR A 206 -5.49 21.49 -8.45
C THR A 206 -4.97 20.30 -7.66
N SER A 207 -4.30 20.54 -6.52
CA SER A 207 -3.80 19.46 -5.65
C SER A 207 -4.92 18.58 -5.10
N ARG A 208 -6.05 19.17 -4.70
CA ARG A 208 -7.24 18.43 -4.27
C ARG A 208 -7.80 17.56 -5.40
N ASP A 209 -7.90 18.10 -6.61
CA ASP A 209 -8.46 17.39 -7.75
C ASP A 209 -7.54 16.24 -8.20
N GLU A 210 -6.23 16.41 -8.12
CA GLU A 210 -5.25 15.34 -8.31
C GLU A 210 -5.40 14.24 -7.26
N ALA A 211 -5.49 14.60 -5.97
CA ALA A 211 -5.72 13.64 -4.89
C ALA A 211 -7.05 12.90 -5.04
N ALA A 212 -8.10 13.57 -5.53
CA ALA A 212 -9.38 12.94 -5.83
C ALA A 212 -9.25 11.91 -6.96
N ARG A 213 -8.58 12.26 -8.07
CA ARG A 213 -8.31 11.32 -9.17
C ARG A 213 -7.50 10.10 -8.73
N GLN A 214 -6.49 10.30 -7.89
CA GLN A 214 -5.69 9.21 -7.33
C GLN A 214 -6.54 8.27 -6.45
N ARG A 215 -7.41 8.84 -5.61
CA ARG A 215 -8.35 8.04 -4.80
C ARG A 215 -9.31 7.26 -5.68
N ASP A 216 -9.87 7.87 -6.71
CA ASP A 216 -10.83 7.21 -7.60
C ASP A 216 -10.16 6.06 -8.35
N ALA A 217 -8.93 6.25 -8.85
CA ALA A 217 -8.13 5.19 -9.45
C ALA A 217 -7.88 4.03 -8.47
N ALA A 218 -7.45 4.33 -7.23
CA ALA A 218 -7.22 3.32 -6.21
C ALA A 218 -8.51 2.56 -5.82
N VAL A 219 -9.67 3.23 -5.82
CA VAL A 219 -10.97 2.58 -5.60
C VAL A 219 -11.29 1.62 -6.75
N GLN A 220 -11.10 2.04 -8.00
CA GLN A 220 -11.34 1.17 -9.17
C GLN A 220 -10.44 -0.07 -9.15
N GLU A 221 -9.14 0.09 -8.87
CA GLU A 221 -8.20 -1.04 -8.73
C GLU A 221 -8.64 -2.01 -7.61
N ARG A 222 -9.10 -1.46 -6.47
CA ARG A 222 -9.61 -2.29 -5.38
C ARG A 222 -10.88 -3.04 -5.77
N GLU A 223 -11.81 -2.39 -6.47
CA GLU A 223 -13.05 -3.02 -6.96
C GLU A 223 -12.76 -4.13 -7.98
N GLU A 224 -11.77 -3.95 -8.86
CA GLU A 224 -11.29 -5.00 -9.76
C GLU A 224 -10.67 -6.17 -9.00
N ALA A 225 -9.80 -5.90 -8.03
CA ALA A 225 -9.19 -6.93 -7.20
C ALA A 225 -10.24 -7.74 -6.40
N VAL A 226 -11.28 -7.08 -5.88
CA VAL A 226 -12.41 -7.74 -5.21
C VAL A 226 -13.18 -8.62 -6.19
N ARG A 227 -13.51 -8.12 -7.39
CA ARG A 227 -14.19 -8.91 -8.43
C ARG A 227 -13.40 -10.16 -8.82
N LEU A 228 -12.08 -10.04 -9.00
CA LEU A 228 -11.20 -11.16 -9.31
C LEU A 228 -11.13 -12.18 -8.17
N ARG A 229 -11.04 -11.71 -6.93
CA ARG A 229 -11.07 -12.58 -5.74
C ARG A 229 -12.38 -13.36 -5.66
N ASP A 230 -13.51 -12.69 -5.84
CA ASP A 230 -14.83 -13.34 -5.74
C ASP A 230 -15.03 -14.37 -6.87
N ALA A 231 -14.58 -14.08 -8.09
CA ALA A 231 -14.57 -15.04 -9.19
C ALA A 231 -13.68 -16.27 -8.90
N ALA A 232 -12.49 -16.06 -8.33
CA ALA A 232 -11.60 -17.16 -7.95
C ALA A 232 -12.19 -18.03 -6.82
N LEU A 233 -12.89 -17.42 -5.86
CA LEU A 233 -13.60 -18.16 -4.80
C LEU A 233 -14.75 -18.98 -5.37
N ALA A 234 -15.55 -18.43 -6.28
CA ALA A 234 -16.63 -19.16 -6.94
C ALA A 234 -16.09 -20.38 -7.73
N ALA A 235 -15.02 -20.20 -8.50
CA ALA A 235 -14.38 -21.29 -9.24
C ALA A 235 -13.82 -22.39 -8.30
N ARG A 236 -13.25 -21.99 -7.16
CA ARG A 236 -12.81 -22.95 -6.13
C ARG A 236 -13.98 -23.73 -5.55
N ASP A 237 -15.09 -23.07 -5.25
CA ASP A 237 -16.25 -23.72 -4.66
C ASP A 237 -16.91 -24.72 -5.63
N GLU A 238 -16.95 -24.38 -6.93
CA GLU A 238 -17.37 -25.28 -8.01
C GLU A 238 -16.46 -26.51 -8.09
N ALA A 239 -15.13 -26.33 -8.17
CA ALA A 239 -14.18 -27.43 -8.20
C ALA A 239 -14.25 -28.33 -6.95
N LEU A 240 -14.55 -27.75 -5.78
CA LEU A 240 -14.76 -28.53 -4.55
C LEU A 240 -16.08 -29.32 -4.59
N ALA A 241 -17.14 -28.78 -5.20
CA ALA A 241 -18.40 -29.49 -5.39
C ALA A 241 -18.22 -30.68 -6.34
N GLU A 242 -17.55 -30.47 -7.48
CA GLU A 242 -17.22 -31.54 -8.44
C GLU A 242 -16.39 -32.65 -7.77
N ARG A 243 -15.37 -32.27 -6.99
CA ARG A 243 -14.55 -33.23 -6.26
C ARG A 243 -15.36 -34.05 -5.26
N ARG A 244 -16.32 -33.43 -4.56
CA ARG A 244 -17.20 -34.16 -3.62
C ARG A 244 -18.07 -35.18 -4.36
N ALA A 245 -18.69 -34.77 -5.47
CA ALA A 245 -19.50 -35.67 -6.29
C ALA A 245 -18.67 -36.87 -6.83
N ALA A 246 -17.46 -36.61 -7.31
CA ALA A 246 -16.57 -37.68 -7.78
C ALA A 246 -16.14 -38.65 -6.66
N LEU A 247 -15.97 -38.15 -5.43
CA LEU A 247 -15.67 -39.00 -4.28
C LEU A 247 -16.88 -39.86 -3.87
N GLU A 248 -18.08 -39.29 -3.88
CA GLU A 248 -19.33 -40.03 -3.64
C GLU A 248 -19.52 -41.15 -4.67
N GLU A 249 -19.34 -40.86 -5.96
CA GLU A 249 -19.42 -41.87 -7.03
C GLU A 249 -18.38 -42.99 -6.83
N ARG A 250 -17.14 -42.62 -6.50
CA ARG A 250 -16.08 -43.60 -6.21
C ARG A 250 -16.46 -44.50 -5.03
N ASP A 251 -17.01 -43.93 -3.97
CA ASP A 251 -17.39 -44.68 -2.76
C ASP A 251 -18.59 -45.61 -3.03
N GLU A 252 -19.53 -45.19 -3.89
CA GLU A 252 -20.59 -46.07 -4.41
C GLU A 252 -20.03 -47.24 -5.21
N ILE A 253 -19.10 -46.97 -6.14
CA ILE A 253 -18.45 -48.01 -6.94
C ILE A 253 -17.69 -48.99 -6.04
N ALA A 254 -16.95 -48.49 -5.05
CA ALA A 254 -16.23 -49.32 -4.09
C ALA A 254 -17.19 -50.23 -3.30
N THR A 255 -18.33 -49.69 -2.88
CA THR A 255 -19.38 -50.46 -2.19
C THR A 255 -19.96 -51.55 -3.09
N ARG A 256 -20.28 -51.22 -4.36
CA ARG A 256 -20.79 -52.20 -5.34
C ARG A 256 -19.76 -53.30 -5.62
N LEU A 257 -18.49 -52.95 -5.77
CA LEU A 257 -17.42 -53.92 -5.97
C LEU A 257 -17.26 -54.85 -4.77
N SER A 258 -17.28 -54.31 -3.56
CA SER A 258 -17.22 -55.11 -2.33
C SER A 258 -18.38 -56.09 -2.23
N ALA A 259 -19.60 -55.66 -2.57
CA ALA A 259 -20.77 -56.53 -2.58
C ALA A 259 -20.67 -57.63 -3.66
N ALA A 260 -20.18 -57.29 -4.85
CA ALA A 260 -19.97 -58.25 -5.93
C ALA A 260 -18.91 -59.30 -5.57
N LEU A 261 -17.81 -58.90 -4.94
CA LEU A 261 -16.78 -59.82 -4.45
C LEU A 261 -17.33 -60.77 -3.38
N ALA A 262 -18.07 -60.25 -2.40
CA ALA A 262 -18.71 -61.08 -1.38
C ALA A 262 -19.71 -62.09 -1.98
N ALA A 263 -20.49 -61.68 -2.99
CA ALA A 263 -21.39 -62.57 -3.70
C ALA A 263 -20.63 -63.67 -4.48
N GLN A 264 -19.51 -63.32 -5.11
CA GLN A 264 -18.65 -64.27 -5.80
C GLN A 264 -18.03 -65.29 -4.83
N GLU A 265 -17.55 -64.83 -3.67
CA GLU A 265 -17.03 -65.71 -2.62
C GLU A 265 -18.12 -66.68 -2.12
N GLY A 266 -19.35 -66.19 -1.91
CA GLY A 266 -20.49 -67.03 -1.55
C GLY A 266 -20.80 -68.10 -2.60
N ALA A 267 -20.87 -67.73 -3.88
CA ALA A 267 -21.14 -68.67 -4.97
C ALA A 267 -20.01 -69.71 -5.15
N LEU A 268 -18.75 -69.33 -4.90
CA LEU A 268 -17.64 -70.29 -4.88
C LEU A 268 -17.77 -71.28 -3.72
N GLY A 269 -18.16 -70.80 -2.53
CA GLY A 269 -18.46 -71.67 -1.38
C GLY A 269 -19.55 -72.68 -1.69
N GLU A 270 -20.68 -72.24 -2.25
CA GLU A 270 -21.79 -73.14 -2.66
C GLU A 270 -21.33 -74.19 -3.67
N ARG A 271 -20.48 -73.81 -4.64
CA ARG A 271 -19.95 -74.73 -5.64
C ARG A 271 -19.03 -75.78 -4.99
N ASP A 272 -18.19 -75.38 -4.04
CA ASP A 272 -17.26 -76.26 -3.36
C ASP A 272 -18.00 -77.24 -2.42
N ASP A 273 -19.09 -76.79 -1.78
CA ASP A 273 -20.02 -77.64 -1.02
C ASP A 273 -20.69 -78.67 -1.93
N PHE A 274 -21.23 -78.25 -3.08
CA PHE A 274 -21.85 -79.15 -4.05
C PHE A 274 -20.84 -80.18 -4.62
N ALA A 275 -19.61 -79.76 -4.89
CA ALA A 275 -18.55 -80.66 -5.32
C ALA A 275 -18.25 -81.73 -4.24
N SER A 276 -18.20 -81.33 -2.98
CA SER A 276 -17.99 -82.25 -1.85
C SER A 276 -19.15 -83.24 -1.69
N GLU A 277 -20.40 -82.81 -1.92
CA GLU A 277 -21.57 -83.69 -1.93
C GLU A 277 -21.51 -84.71 -3.07
N LEU A 278 -21.15 -84.29 -4.27
CA LEU A 278 -20.96 -85.20 -5.42
C LEU A 278 -19.86 -86.23 -5.17
N ASP A 279 -18.74 -85.82 -4.58
CA ASP A 279 -17.64 -86.73 -4.23
C ASP A 279 -18.11 -87.78 -3.20
N ALA A 280 -18.91 -87.38 -2.21
CA ALA A 280 -19.50 -88.29 -1.23
C ALA A 280 -20.48 -89.29 -1.88
N LEU A 281 -21.38 -88.81 -2.74
CA LEU A 281 -22.31 -89.67 -3.49
C LEU A 281 -21.57 -90.63 -4.43
N GLN A 282 -20.48 -90.19 -5.04
CA GLN A 282 -19.66 -91.02 -5.89
C GLN A 282 -18.95 -92.11 -5.08
N ALA A 283 -18.44 -91.80 -3.89
CA ALA A 283 -17.86 -92.77 -2.98
C ALA A 283 -18.90 -93.83 -2.54
N GLU A 284 -20.12 -93.42 -2.19
CA GLU A 284 -21.22 -94.33 -1.84
C GLU A 284 -21.58 -95.26 -3.01
N ARG A 285 -21.70 -94.71 -4.22
CA ARG A 285 -21.95 -95.50 -5.43
C ARG A 285 -20.86 -96.55 -5.65
N ASP A 286 -19.59 -96.18 -5.48
CA ASP A 286 -18.46 -97.08 -5.67
C ASP A 286 -18.44 -98.19 -4.62
N GLU A 287 -18.82 -97.89 -3.37
CA GLU A 287 -19.00 -98.90 -2.32
C GLU A 287 -20.16 -99.86 -2.63
N ALA A 288 -21.32 -99.34 -3.04
CA ALA A 288 -22.45 -100.14 -3.46
C ALA A 288 -22.11 -101.07 -4.65
N ALA A 289 -21.32 -100.57 -5.61
CA ALA A 289 -20.82 -101.37 -6.74
C ALA A 289 -19.92 -102.52 -6.26
N ARG A 290 -18.97 -102.25 -5.35
CA ARG A 290 -18.11 -103.29 -4.76
C ARG A 290 -18.93 -104.34 -3.99
N ALA A 291 -19.94 -103.90 -3.22
CA ALA A 291 -20.82 -104.79 -2.49
C ALA A 291 -21.63 -105.71 -3.44
N ARG A 292 -22.17 -105.15 -4.52
CA ARG A 292 -22.85 -105.92 -5.57
C ARG A 292 -21.91 -106.94 -6.22
N ASP A 293 -20.70 -106.54 -6.57
CA ASP A 293 -19.74 -107.41 -7.24
C ASP A 293 -19.32 -108.57 -6.31
N SER A 294 -19.15 -108.31 -5.01
CA SER A 294 -18.95 -109.33 -3.98
C SER A 294 -20.14 -110.30 -3.88
N ALA A 295 -21.37 -109.79 -3.82
CA ALA A 295 -22.57 -110.62 -3.78
C ALA A 295 -22.74 -111.50 -5.03
N LEU A 296 -22.41 -110.96 -6.21
CA LEU A 296 -22.41 -111.71 -7.47
C LEU A 296 -21.33 -112.82 -7.46
N ALA A 297 -20.14 -112.55 -6.92
CA ALA A 297 -19.10 -113.55 -6.76
C ALA A 297 -19.54 -114.68 -5.81
N ALA A 298 -20.11 -114.34 -4.66
CA ALA A 298 -20.67 -115.31 -3.70
C ALA A 298 -21.78 -116.16 -4.34
N ARG A 299 -22.68 -115.55 -5.13
CA ARG A 299 -23.72 -116.28 -5.87
C ARG A 299 -23.12 -117.24 -6.91
N LYS A 300 -22.07 -116.84 -7.64
CA LYS A 300 -21.37 -117.73 -8.58
C LYS A 300 -20.74 -118.92 -7.87
N GLN A 301 -20.10 -118.68 -6.72
CA GLN A 301 -19.53 -119.75 -5.91
C GLN A 301 -20.61 -120.72 -5.42
N ALA A 302 -21.71 -120.22 -4.83
CA ALA A 302 -22.81 -121.06 -4.38
C ALA A 302 -23.45 -121.86 -5.54
N ALA A 303 -23.54 -121.27 -6.74
CA ALA A 303 -24.00 -121.98 -7.93
C ALA A 303 -23.04 -123.11 -8.32
N ALA A 304 -21.73 -122.87 -8.29
CA ALA A 304 -20.72 -123.90 -8.56
C ALA A 304 -20.76 -125.04 -7.52
N GLU A 305 -20.87 -124.72 -6.24
CA GLU A 305 -21.02 -125.71 -5.15
C GLU A 305 -22.30 -126.55 -5.34
N ARG A 306 -23.42 -125.92 -5.74
CA ARG A 306 -24.66 -126.64 -6.05
C ARG A 306 -24.51 -127.55 -7.27
N ASP A 307 -23.81 -127.11 -8.30
CA ASP A 307 -23.59 -127.90 -9.51
C ASP A 307 -22.66 -129.10 -9.20
N GLU A 308 -21.63 -128.93 -8.37
CA GLU A 308 -20.79 -130.01 -7.84
C GLU A 308 -21.61 -131.00 -7.00
N LEU A 309 -22.42 -130.51 -6.05
CA LEU A 309 -23.33 -131.35 -5.25
C LEU A 309 -24.28 -132.13 -6.15
N SER A 310 -24.84 -131.49 -7.18
CA SER A 310 -25.73 -132.15 -8.15
C SER A 310 -25.01 -133.26 -8.91
N ALA A 311 -23.76 -133.02 -9.34
CA ALA A 311 -22.93 -134.03 -9.99
C ALA A 311 -22.59 -135.20 -9.06
N THR A 312 -22.32 -134.95 -7.78
CA THR A 312 -22.09 -136.02 -6.79
C THR A 312 -23.36 -136.84 -6.53
N MET A 313 -24.53 -136.19 -6.40
CA MET A 313 -25.81 -136.86 -6.25
C MET A 313 -26.15 -137.73 -7.47
N GLU A 314 -25.87 -137.25 -8.68
CA GLU A 314 -26.07 -138.03 -9.89
C GLU A 314 -25.14 -139.26 -9.95
N ARG A 315 -23.87 -139.09 -9.54
CA ARG A 315 -22.94 -140.22 -9.40
C ARG A 315 -23.43 -141.26 -8.39
N LEU A 316 -23.83 -140.82 -7.19
CA LEU A 316 -24.39 -141.70 -6.16
C LEU A 316 -25.67 -142.39 -6.62
N ARG A 317 -26.53 -141.70 -7.39
CA ARG A 317 -27.72 -142.32 -8.00
C ARG A 317 -27.33 -143.43 -8.97
N LEU A 318 -26.39 -143.16 -9.87
CA LEU A 318 -25.86 -144.15 -10.83
C LEU A 318 -25.22 -145.34 -10.11
N GLU A 319 -24.38 -145.12 -9.09
CA GLU A 319 -23.80 -146.18 -8.26
C GLU A 319 -24.86 -147.02 -7.56
N ARG A 320 -25.89 -146.37 -7.00
CA ARG A 320 -27.04 -147.05 -6.39
C ARG A 320 -27.82 -147.86 -7.43
N ASP A 321 -28.06 -147.31 -8.61
CA ASP A 321 -28.76 -147.99 -9.70
C ASP A 321 -27.97 -149.20 -10.20
N ASP A 322 -26.64 -149.10 -10.32
CA ASP A 322 -25.75 -150.21 -10.65
C ASP A 322 -25.71 -151.28 -9.54
N ALA A 323 -25.62 -150.89 -8.27
CA ALA A 323 -25.70 -151.81 -7.14
C ALA A 323 -27.05 -152.53 -7.07
N MET A 324 -28.15 -151.82 -7.35
CA MET A 324 -29.50 -152.39 -7.44
C MET A 324 -29.63 -153.33 -8.64
N ALA A 325 -29.07 -152.99 -9.79
CA ALA A 325 -29.01 -153.86 -10.97
C ALA A 325 -28.19 -155.12 -10.70
N SER A 326 -27.01 -154.98 -10.08
CA SER A 326 -26.14 -156.08 -9.66
C SER A 326 -26.83 -156.99 -8.64
N ARG A 327 -27.52 -156.42 -7.65
CA ARG A 327 -28.35 -157.18 -6.69
C ARG A 327 -29.52 -157.88 -7.37
N GLY A 328 -30.19 -157.19 -8.30
CA GLY A 328 -31.25 -157.75 -9.13
C GLY A 328 -30.75 -158.94 -9.96
N ALA A 329 -29.61 -158.80 -10.64
CA ALA A 329 -28.93 -159.85 -11.38
C ALA A 329 -28.52 -161.02 -10.47
N ALA A 330 -27.96 -160.75 -9.29
CA ALA A 330 -27.64 -161.77 -8.31
C ALA A 330 -28.89 -162.52 -7.80
N LEU A 331 -30.01 -161.81 -7.59
CA LEU A 331 -31.30 -162.42 -7.24
C LEU A 331 -31.86 -163.27 -8.39
N VAL A 332 -31.76 -162.80 -9.64
CA VAL A 332 -32.15 -163.58 -10.83
C VAL A 332 -31.26 -164.82 -10.99
N MET A 333 -29.94 -164.69 -10.83
CA MET A 333 -28.99 -165.81 -10.86
C MET A 333 -29.25 -166.78 -9.70
N ARG A 334 -29.54 -166.29 -8.49
CA ARG A 334 -29.95 -167.12 -7.35
C ARG A 334 -31.27 -167.84 -7.61
N ASN A 335 -32.25 -167.16 -8.22
CA ASN A 335 -33.52 -167.76 -8.60
C ASN A 335 -33.36 -168.76 -9.76
N ALA A 336 -32.43 -168.52 -10.69
CA ALA A 336 -32.09 -169.45 -11.77
C ALA A 336 -31.31 -170.67 -11.25
N ALA A 337 -30.44 -170.48 -10.25
CA ALA A 337 -29.72 -171.56 -9.57
C ALA A 337 -30.63 -172.38 -8.64
N ASN A 338 -31.67 -171.76 -8.08
CA ASN A 338 -32.73 -172.42 -7.31
C ASN A 338 -33.95 -172.82 -8.15
N ALA A 339 -33.88 -172.68 -9.48
CA ALA A 339 -34.96 -173.11 -10.35
C ALA A 339 -34.91 -174.65 -10.46
N PRO A 340 -35.95 -175.38 -10.02
CA PRO A 340 -36.03 -176.81 -10.27
C PRO A 340 -36.13 -177.07 -11.78
N PRO A 341 -35.60 -178.21 -12.27
CA PRO A 341 -35.64 -178.51 -13.67
C PRO A 341 -37.09 -178.78 -14.09
N ASN A 342 -37.45 -178.27 -15.26
CA ASN A 342 -38.56 -178.71 -16.13
C ASN A 342 -39.96 -178.14 -15.79
N PHE A 343 -40.57 -177.42 -16.72
CA PHE A 343 -41.41 -177.98 -17.79
C PHE A 343 -42.08 -176.87 -18.60
N ARG A 344 -42.10 -177.09 -19.91
CA ARG A 344 -42.97 -176.46 -20.90
C ARG A 344 -44.41 -176.42 -20.36
N ARG A 345 -44.98 -175.23 -20.18
CA ARG A 345 -46.43 -175.05 -20.02
C ARG A 345 -46.87 -173.85 -20.83
N GLU A 346 -47.55 -174.15 -21.93
CA GLU A 346 -48.47 -173.22 -22.59
C GLU A 346 -49.49 -172.71 -21.55
N SER A 347 -49.72 -171.40 -21.51
CA SER A 347 -51.06 -170.79 -21.60
C SER A 347 -51.07 -169.27 -21.35
N ASN A 348 -51.91 -168.61 -22.15
CA ASN A 348 -52.53 -167.28 -22.03
C ASN A 348 -51.62 -166.05 -22.28
N ARG A 349 -51.74 -165.33 -23.41
CA ARG A 349 -52.95 -164.68 -23.98
C ARG A 349 -53.84 -164.08 -22.89
N LEU A 350 -53.56 -162.84 -22.50
CA LEU A 350 -54.57 -161.91 -22.01
C LEU A 350 -54.08 -160.46 -22.12
N LEU A 351 -54.91 -159.66 -22.79
CA LEU A 351 -55.04 -158.20 -22.72
C LEU A 351 -54.06 -157.34 -23.56
N HIS A 352 -54.24 -157.46 -24.88
CA HIS A 352 -54.48 -156.28 -25.71
C HIS A 352 -55.73 -155.55 -25.21
N PHE A 353 -55.61 -154.54 -24.35
CA PHE A 353 -56.65 -153.51 -24.18
C PHE A 353 -56.01 -152.26 -23.55
N ALA A 354 -55.46 -151.38 -24.38
CA ALA A 354 -55.17 -149.99 -24.00
C ALA A 354 -55.06 -148.96 -25.16
N PRO A 355 -54.97 -149.28 -26.47
CA PRO A 355 -54.95 -148.21 -27.48
C PRO A 355 -56.35 -147.62 -27.78
N ALA A 356 -57.45 -148.28 -27.37
CA ALA A 356 -58.81 -147.78 -27.59
C ALA A 356 -59.21 -146.64 -26.62
N LEU A 357 -58.68 -146.62 -25.39
CA LEU A 357 -59.01 -145.57 -24.41
C LEU A 357 -58.38 -144.23 -24.78
N VAL A 358 -57.16 -144.24 -25.35
CA VAL A 358 -56.42 -143.03 -25.75
C VAL A 358 -57.08 -142.35 -26.95
N VAL A 359 -57.60 -143.13 -27.92
CA VAL A 359 -58.31 -142.55 -29.09
C VAL A 359 -59.65 -141.93 -28.69
N VAL A 360 -60.38 -142.53 -27.73
CA VAL A 360 -61.64 -141.96 -27.22
C VAL A 360 -61.39 -140.68 -26.41
N ILE A 361 -60.33 -140.62 -25.59
CA ILE A 361 -59.98 -139.40 -24.85
C ILE A 361 -59.53 -138.28 -25.80
N ILE A 362 -58.74 -138.59 -26.83
CA ILE A 362 -58.32 -137.61 -27.85
C ILE A 362 -59.53 -137.12 -28.67
N ALA A 363 -60.50 -137.98 -28.99
CA ALA A 363 -61.73 -137.59 -29.69
C ALA A 363 -62.63 -136.67 -28.83
N ILE A 364 -62.70 -136.91 -27.51
CA ILE A 364 -63.45 -136.06 -26.57
C ILE A 364 -62.79 -134.67 -26.42
N ILE A 365 -61.45 -134.62 -26.37
CA ILE A 365 -60.70 -133.35 -26.29
C ILE A 365 -60.82 -132.55 -27.60
N ALA A 366 -60.79 -133.22 -28.76
CA ALA A 366 -60.99 -132.57 -30.06
C ALA A 366 -62.43 -132.04 -30.24
N ALA A 367 -63.45 -132.76 -29.75
CA ALA A 367 -64.85 -132.32 -29.79
C ALA A 367 -65.12 -131.12 -28.86
N LEU A 368 -64.42 -131.02 -27.72
CA LEU A 368 -64.52 -129.87 -26.80
C LEU A 368 -63.78 -128.63 -27.31
N LEU A 369 -62.69 -128.79 -28.05
CA LEU A 369 -61.94 -127.69 -28.67
C LEU A 369 -62.65 -127.08 -29.90
N LEU A 370 -63.50 -127.86 -30.59
CA LEU A 370 -64.24 -127.39 -31.78
C LEU A 370 -65.59 -126.70 -31.46
N HIS A 371 -65.97 -126.58 -30.19
CA HIS A 371 -67.22 -125.93 -29.75
C HIS A 371 -67.00 -124.55 -29.10
N VAL A 372 -65.76 -124.02 -29.14
CA VAL A 372 -65.38 -122.74 -28.52
C VAL A 372 -64.75 -121.75 -29.52
N ILE A 373 -64.63 -122.12 -30.81
CA ILE A 373 -64.21 -121.26 -31.92
C ILE A 373 -65.05 -121.66 -33.13
#